data_AF-A0AAW0KFX9-F1
#
_entry.id   AF-A0AAW0KFX9-F1
#
_cell.length_a   1.000
_cell.length_b   1.000
_cell.length_c   1.000
_cell.angle_alpha   90.00
_cell.angle_beta   90.00
_cell.angle_gamma   90.00
#
_symmetry.space_group_name_H-M   'P 1'
#
loop_
_entity.id
_entity.type
_entity.pdbx_description
1 polymer ?
#
loop_
_entity_poly.entity_id
_entity_poly.type
_entity_poly.pdbx_seq_one_letter_code
_entity_poly.pdbx_strand_id
1 'polypeptide(L)'
;MDHLLGLLRVRVQKGINLAVRDTVSSDPYVVLTMGQQLCSKLNRFVVFLMDNLLGLLRVRVQKGINLAVRDTVSSDPYVVLTMGQQKLKTRVVKNNCNPEWNDELTLSITDVNVPITLTVYDRDTFTLDDKMGDAEIDIKPYTESLKMGSENLPNGCAVKRVQPSKTNCLSDESCCVWNNGKIVQDMCLRLRNVERGEVVLQIEWIDLPGRKAFSNES
;
A
#
# COMPACT_ATOMS: atom_id res chain seq x y z
N MET A 1 -12.15 -11.40 25.41
CA MET A 1 -11.35 -11.64 24.20
C MET A 1 -12.09 -10.95 23.07
N ASP A 2 -11.68 -9.73 22.75
CA ASP A 2 -12.42 -8.88 21.82
C ASP A 2 -11.99 -9.23 20.40
N HIS A 3 -12.88 -9.88 19.66
CA HIS A 3 -12.68 -10.19 18.26
C HIS A 3 -12.79 -8.90 17.44
N LEU A 4 -11.68 -8.46 16.84
CA LEU A 4 -11.67 -7.38 15.86
C LEU A 4 -12.48 -7.84 14.63
N LEU A 5 -13.67 -7.30 14.40
CA LEU A 5 -14.58 -7.73 13.31
C LEU A 5 -14.28 -7.11 11.93
N GLY A 6 -13.29 -6.22 11.83
CA GLY A 6 -12.89 -5.59 10.56
C GLY A 6 -12.29 -4.19 10.73
N LEU A 7 -11.73 -3.66 9.64
CA LEU A 7 -11.19 -2.29 9.57
C LEU A 7 -12.14 -1.40 8.77
N LEU A 8 -12.68 -0.37 9.41
CA LEU A 8 -13.50 0.67 8.76
C LEU A 8 -12.64 1.89 8.46
N ARG A 9 -12.38 2.19 7.19
CA ARG A 9 -11.70 3.44 6.78
C ARG A 9 -12.73 4.57 6.69
N VAL A 10 -12.81 5.39 7.73
CA VAL A 10 -13.65 6.61 7.72
C VAL A 10 -12.83 7.79 7.17
N ARG A 11 -13.35 8.51 6.18
CA ARG A 11 -12.84 9.83 5.76
C ARG A 11 -13.85 10.90 6.16
N VAL A 12 -13.47 11.80 7.05
CA VAL A 12 -14.26 13.00 7.34
C VAL A 12 -14.08 13.96 6.16
N GLN A 13 -15.16 14.22 5.41
CA GLN A 13 -15.08 15.05 4.21
C GLN A 13 -15.22 16.55 4.51
N LYS A 14 -16.19 16.94 5.35
CA LYS A 14 -16.46 18.34 5.72
C LYS A 14 -17.33 18.39 6.98
N GLY A 15 -17.07 19.33 7.88
CA GLY A 15 -17.99 19.69 8.96
C GLY A 15 -18.83 20.90 8.56
N ILE A 16 -20.14 20.89 8.88
CA ILE A 16 -21.08 21.97 8.58
C ILE A 16 -21.76 22.37 9.89
N ASN A 17 -21.92 23.68 10.14
CA ASN A 17 -22.58 24.23 11.35
C ASN A 17 -21.98 23.74 12.68
N LEU A 18 -20.65 23.72 12.78
CA LEU A 18 -19.95 23.32 14.00
C LEU A 18 -20.12 24.39 15.07
N ALA A 19 -20.41 23.96 16.31
CA ALA A 19 -20.57 24.87 17.44
C ALA A 19 -19.24 25.56 17.78
N VAL A 20 -19.24 26.89 17.74
CA VAL A 20 -18.14 27.73 18.22
C VAL A 20 -18.34 27.91 19.72
N ARG A 21 -17.45 27.35 20.54
CA ARG A 21 -17.58 27.44 22.01
C ARG A 21 -16.87 28.65 22.61
N ASP A 22 -15.76 29.10 22.02
CA ASP A 22 -14.99 30.24 22.53
C ASP A 22 -14.59 31.21 21.42
N THR A 23 -14.57 32.52 21.75
CA THR A 23 -14.28 33.64 20.84
C THR A 23 -12.79 33.78 20.48
N VAL A 24 -11.92 32.85 20.90
CA VAL A 24 -10.46 32.93 20.72
C VAL A 24 -9.90 31.74 19.94
N SER A 25 -10.39 30.52 20.15
CA SER A 25 -10.23 29.42 19.21
C SER A 25 -11.38 28.41 19.36
N SER A 26 -11.79 27.82 18.26
CA SER A 26 -12.69 26.68 18.27
C SER A 26 -12.00 25.58 17.48
N ASP A 27 -11.56 24.54 18.20
CA ASP A 27 -10.98 23.33 17.63
C ASP A 27 -12.05 22.23 17.62
N PRO A 28 -12.95 22.20 16.62
CA PRO A 28 -13.97 21.17 16.55
C PRO A 28 -13.32 19.81 16.26
N TYR A 29 -13.64 18.81 17.08
CA TYR A 29 -13.24 17.43 16.87
C TYR A 29 -14.46 16.56 16.56
N VAL A 30 -14.24 15.51 15.76
CA VAL A 30 -15.28 14.53 15.42
C VAL A 30 -15.06 13.30 16.30
N VAL A 31 -16.05 12.96 17.12
CA VAL A 31 -16.07 11.70 17.88
C VAL A 31 -16.84 10.65 17.07
N LEU A 32 -16.18 9.54 16.75
CA LEU A 32 -16.81 8.38 16.13
C LEU A 32 -17.10 7.33 17.21
N THR A 33 -18.35 7.23 17.63
CA THR A 33 -18.79 6.18 18.56
C THR A 33 -19.26 4.97 17.76
N MET A 34 -18.54 3.85 17.85
CA MET A 34 -18.98 2.58 17.27
C MET A 34 -20.07 1.96 18.17
N GLY A 35 -21.29 1.77 17.65
CA GLY A 35 -22.37 1.09 18.36
C GLY A 35 -22.16 -0.42 18.50
N GLN A 36 -23.03 -1.11 19.26
CA GLN A 36 -23.06 -2.57 19.29
C GLN A 36 -23.50 -3.13 17.92
N GLN A 37 -22.70 -4.04 17.35
CA GLN A 37 -22.99 -4.64 16.05
C GLN A 37 -24.08 -5.71 16.13
N LEU A 38 -25.12 -5.56 15.30
CA LEU A 38 -26.12 -6.58 15.01
C LEU A 38 -26.10 -6.85 13.49
N CYS A 39 -25.53 -7.97 13.02
CA CYS A 39 -25.91 -8.50 11.71
C CYS A 39 -25.52 -9.98 11.48
N SER A 40 -26.53 -10.84 11.35
CA SER A 40 -26.38 -12.29 11.12
C SER A 40 -26.05 -12.69 9.68
N LYS A 41 -26.16 -11.79 8.67
CA LYS A 41 -25.88 -12.08 7.26
C LYS A 41 -24.50 -11.61 6.77
N LEU A 42 -24.01 -10.48 7.26
CA LEU A 42 -22.65 -9.99 6.99
C LEU A 42 -21.58 -10.86 7.67
N ASN A 43 -21.95 -11.56 8.74
CA ASN A 43 -21.02 -12.35 9.53
C ASN A 43 -20.33 -13.44 8.69
N ARG A 44 -21.03 -14.13 7.78
CA ARG A 44 -20.40 -15.23 7.02
C ARG A 44 -19.36 -14.75 6.01
N PHE A 45 -19.60 -13.61 5.35
CA PHE A 45 -18.69 -13.07 4.33
C PHE A 45 -17.48 -12.38 4.97
N VAL A 46 -17.71 -11.67 6.08
CA VAL A 46 -16.64 -11.02 6.85
C VAL A 46 -15.79 -12.07 7.59
N VAL A 47 -16.41 -13.07 8.23
CA VAL A 47 -15.69 -14.21 8.82
C VAL A 47 -14.91 -14.97 7.76
N PHE A 48 -15.47 -15.25 6.57
CA PHE A 48 -14.75 -15.93 5.49
C PHE A 48 -13.55 -15.12 4.94
N LEU A 49 -13.70 -13.81 4.79
CA LEU A 49 -12.60 -12.92 4.40
C LEU A 49 -11.50 -12.88 5.46
N MET A 50 -11.87 -12.91 6.74
CA MET A 50 -10.93 -12.92 7.86
C MET A 50 -10.27 -14.29 8.07
N ASP A 51 -10.98 -15.39 7.79
CA ASP A 51 -10.48 -16.75 7.94
C ASP A 51 -9.34 -17.04 6.96
N ASN A 52 -9.39 -16.45 5.76
CA ASN A 52 -8.37 -16.61 4.71
C ASN A 52 -7.37 -15.45 4.63
N LEU A 53 -7.44 -14.46 5.53
CA LEU A 53 -6.52 -13.33 5.54
C LEU A 53 -5.20 -13.73 6.20
N LEU A 54 -4.12 -13.68 5.42
CA LEU A 54 -2.76 -13.94 5.90
C LEU A 54 -2.24 -12.72 6.67
N GLY A 55 -2.50 -11.51 6.16
CA GLY A 55 -2.11 -10.26 6.82
C GLY A 55 -2.37 -9.06 5.94
N LEU A 56 -1.83 -7.91 6.34
CA LEU A 56 -1.96 -6.66 5.59
C LEU A 56 -0.58 -6.26 5.05
N LEU A 57 -0.52 -5.89 3.77
CA LEU A 57 0.68 -5.34 3.16
C LEU A 57 0.50 -3.84 3.00
N ARG A 58 1.29 -3.06 3.72
CA ARG A 58 1.40 -1.62 3.54
C ARG A 58 2.41 -1.33 2.45
N VAL A 59 1.96 -0.65 1.40
CA VAL A 59 2.77 -0.17 0.28
C VAL A 59 2.81 1.35 0.35
N ARG A 60 3.98 1.90 0.66
CA ARG A 60 4.25 3.33 0.67
C ARG A 60 4.82 3.74 -0.69
N VAL A 61 3.99 4.34 -1.53
CA VAL A 61 4.40 4.86 -2.84
C VAL A 61 5.04 6.22 -2.60
N GLN A 62 6.37 6.30 -2.73
CA GLN A 62 7.13 7.50 -2.36
C GLN A 62 7.12 8.51 -3.50
N LYS A 63 7.71 8.15 -4.65
CA LYS A 63 7.89 9.06 -5.77
C LYS A 63 8.01 8.36 -7.11
N GLY A 64 7.74 9.09 -8.18
CA GLY A 64 8.08 8.72 -9.55
C GLY A 64 9.35 9.44 -10.00
N ILE A 65 10.14 8.78 -10.83
CA ILE A 65 11.39 9.32 -11.39
C ILE A 65 11.28 9.29 -12.91
N ASN A 66 11.43 10.45 -13.54
CA ASN A 66 11.46 10.63 -14.99
C ASN A 66 10.33 9.87 -15.72
N LEU A 67 9.10 10.08 -15.27
CA LEU A 67 7.92 9.46 -15.88
C LEU A 67 7.74 9.94 -17.33
N ALA A 68 6.97 9.17 -18.08
CA ALA A 68 6.51 9.56 -19.40
C ALA A 68 5.81 10.93 -19.38
N VAL A 69 5.81 11.61 -20.51
CA VAL A 69 5.00 12.81 -20.73
C VAL A 69 3.84 12.37 -21.62
N ARG A 70 2.61 12.65 -21.18
CA ARG A 70 1.39 12.37 -21.96
C ARG A 70 0.59 13.63 -22.28
N ASP A 71 0.80 14.74 -21.56
CA ASP A 71 0.37 16.08 -21.99
C ASP A 71 1.42 16.79 -22.87
N THR A 72 1.14 18.04 -23.24
CA THR A 72 2.02 18.87 -24.10
C THR A 72 3.42 19.08 -23.53
N VAL A 73 3.55 19.19 -22.20
CA VAL A 73 4.82 19.50 -21.52
C VAL A 73 5.05 18.65 -20.27
N SER A 74 3.99 18.11 -19.67
CA SER A 74 4.07 17.38 -18.40
C SER A 74 3.04 16.24 -18.33
N SER A 75 2.78 15.76 -17.13
CA SER A 75 1.68 14.84 -16.83
C SER A 75 1.18 15.13 -15.41
N ASP A 76 -0.05 14.69 -15.14
CA ASP A 76 -0.73 14.65 -13.84
C ASP A 76 -0.73 13.21 -13.26
N PRO A 77 0.43 12.62 -12.92
CA PRO A 77 0.50 11.19 -12.64
C PRO A 77 -0.11 10.78 -11.29
N TYR A 78 -0.74 9.61 -11.30
CA TYR A 78 -1.15 8.87 -10.11
C TYR A 78 -0.91 7.37 -10.27
N VAL A 79 -0.77 6.68 -9.14
CA VAL A 79 -0.50 5.24 -9.11
C VAL A 79 -1.74 4.48 -8.68
N VAL A 80 -1.98 3.35 -9.35
CA VAL A 80 -3.01 2.38 -9.03
C VAL A 80 -2.35 1.06 -8.69
N LEU A 81 -2.59 0.58 -7.48
CA LEU A 81 -2.25 -0.78 -7.06
C LEU A 81 -3.45 -1.69 -7.27
N THR A 82 -3.23 -2.81 -7.94
CA THR A 82 -4.25 -3.84 -8.19
C THR A 82 -3.77 -5.20 -7.68
N MET A 83 -4.61 -5.88 -6.91
CA MET A 83 -4.36 -7.25 -6.46
C MET A 83 -5.68 -8.01 -6.42
N GLY A 84 -5.90 -8.94 -7.37
CA GLY A 84 -7.18 -9.61 -7.55
C GLY A 84 -8.31 -8.59 -7.76
N GLN A 85 -9.27 -8.52 -6.83
CA GLN A 85 -10.38 -7.56 -6.86
C GLN A 85 -10.07 -6.25 -6.13
N GLN A 86 -8.95 -6.15 -5.41
CA GLN A 86 -8.58 -4.95 -4.67
C GLN A 86 -7.94 -3.94 -5.60
N LYS A 87 -8.41 -2.69 -5.54
CA LYS A 87 -7.87 -1.56 -6.29
C LYS A 87 -7.71 -0.35 -5.37
N LEU A 88 -6.48 0.12 -5.20
CA LEU A 88 -6.14 1.29 -4.40
C LEU A 88 -5.42 2.31 -5.27
N LYS A 89 -5.61 3.60 -4.98
CA LYS A 89 -5.00 4.69 -5.75
C LYS A 89 -4.38 5.74 -4.86
N THR A 90 -3.29 6.32 -5.31
CA THR A 90 -2.67 7.51 -4.71
C THR A 90 -3.45 8.78 -5.08
N ARG A 91 -3.03 9.91 -4.50
CA ARG A 91 -3.35 11.23 -5.01
C ARG A 91 -2.74 11.46 -6.39
N VAL A 92 -3.35 12.39 -7.10
CA VAL A 92 -2.84 12.93 -8.37
C VAL A 92 -1.88 14.07 -8.03
N VAL A 93 -0.70 14.09 -8.65
CA VAL A 93 0.25 15.21 -8.56
C VAL A 93 0.24 15.89 -9.91
N LYS A 94 -0.08 17.19 -9.95
CA LYS A 94 -0.26 17.89 -11.23
C LYS A 94 1.05 18.39 -11.83
N ASN A 95 1.14 18.39 -13.15
CA ASN A 95 2.22 18.94 -13.96
C ASN A 95 3.61 18.56 -13.44
N ASN A 96 3.82 17.28 -13.13
CA ASN A 96 5.10 16.82 -12.60
C ASN A 96 5.41 15.36 -12.97
N CYS A 97 6.38 15.16 -13.87
CA CYS A 97 6.90 13.83 -14.23
C CYS A 97 7.88 13.25 -13.19
N ASN A 98 8.15 13.97 -12.10
CA ASN A 98 8.89 13.49 -10.91
C ASN A 98 8.03 13.70 -9.65
N PRO A 99 6.84 13.09 -9.59
CA PRO A 99 5.88 13.35 -8.53
C PRO A 99 6.34 12.76 -7.19
N GLU A 100 6.08 13.47 -6.10
CA GLU A 100 6.21 12.94 -4.74
C GLU A 100 4.82 12.65 -4.16
N TRP A 101 4.44 11.38 -4.16
CA TRP A 101 3.17 10.93 -3.60
C TRP A 101 3.26 10.71 -2.10
N ASN A 102 4.30 10.05 -1.59
CA ASN A 102 4.40 9.70 -0.16
C ASN A 102 3.11 9.12 0.44
N ASP A 103 2.32 8.42 -0.37
CA ASP A 103 1.00 7.91 0.00
C ASP A 103 1.12 6.45 0.47
N GLU A 104 0.44 6.11 1.55
CA GLU A 104 0.38 4.74 2.08
C GLU A 104 -0.92 4.05 1.67
N LEU A 105 -0.77 2.91 0.98
CA LEU A 105 -1.86 2.07 0.51
C LEU A 105 -1.74 0.70 1.16
N THR A 106 -2.80 0.22 1.82
CA THR A 106 -2.79 -1.07 2.54
C THR A 106 -3.64 -2.10 1.81
N LEU A 107 -3.01 -3.16 1.31
CA LEU A 107 -3.65 -4.31 0.66
C LEU A 107 -3.90 -5.43 1.68
N SER A 108 -5.04 -6.09 1.58
CA SER A 108 -5.36 -7.29 2.35
C SER A 108 -4.83 -8.53 1.62
N ILE A 109 -3.84 -9.23 2.19
CA ILE A 109 -3.21 -10.37 1.52
C ILE A 109 -3.91 -11.66 1.95
N THR A 110 -4.70 -12.24 1.05
CA THR A 110 -5.32 -13.56 1.25
C THR A 110 -4.52 -14.70 0.62
N ASP A 111 -3.79 -14.42 -0.47
CA ASP A 111 -2.92 -15.36 -1.16
C ASP A 111 -1.68 -14.61 -1.68
N VAL A 112 -0.50 -15.10 -1.30
CA VAL A 112 0.80 -14.53 -1.70
C VAL A 112 1.16 -14.80 -3.16
N ASN A 113 0.44 -15.71 -3.83
CA ASN A 113 0.66 -16.04 -5.24
C ASN A 113 -0.10 -15.10 -6.19
N VAL A 114 -1.04 -14.31 -5.67
CA VAL A 114 -1.77 -13.32 -6.49
C VAL A 114 -0.84 -12.15 -6.77
N PRO A 115 -0.59 -11.82 -8.06
CA PRO A 115 0.32 -10.75 -8.41
C PRO A 115 -0.23 -9.39 -7.97
N ILE A 116 0.68 -8.52 -7.50
CA ILE A 116 0.38 -7.14 -7.18
C ILE A 116 0.92 -6.28 -8.33
N THR A 117 0.02 -5.70 -9.12
CA THR A 117 0.38 -4.82 -10.23
C THR A 117 0.31 -3.37 -9.80
N LEU A 118 1.39 -2.63 -10.08
CA LEU A 118 1.46 -1.18 -10.00
C LEU A 118 1.31 -0.61 -11.41
N THR A 119 0.31 0.24 -11.63
CA THR A 119 0.13 0.95 -12.89
C THR A 119 0.13 2.44 -12.66
N VAL A 120 0.87 3.19 -13.47
CA VAL A 120 0.87 4.66 -13.45
C VAL A 120 -0.08 5.16 -14.54
N TYR A 121 -0.88 6.17 -14.21
CA TYR A 121 -1.82 6.81 -15.12
C TYR A 121 -1.62 8.31 -15.10
N ASP A 122 -1.86 8.94 -16.24
CA ASP A 122 -2.01 10.39 -16.36
C ASP A 122 -3.48 10.77 -16.15
N ARG A 123 -3.74 11.78 -15.32
CA ARG A 123 -5.11 12.20 -15.00
C ARG A 123 -5.57 13.28 -15.95
N ASP A 124 -6.42 12.89 -16.89
CA ASP A 124 -7.09 13.85 -17.77
C ASP A 124 -8.43 14.33 -17.22
N THR A 125 -8.73 15.60 -17.46
CA THR A 125 -10.01 16.20 -17.04
C THR A 125 -11.15 15.92 -18.01
N PHE A 126 -10.83 15.77 -19.31
CA PHE A 126 -11.83 15.69 -20.39
C PHE A 126 -11.74 14.42 -21.24
N THR A 127 -10.72 13.58 -21.01
CA THR A 127 -10.45 12.34 -21.76
C THR A 127 -10.28 11.16 -20.80
N LEU A 128 -10.12 9.96 -21.36
CA LEU A 128 -9.75 8.79 -20.58
C LEU A 128 -8.30 8.92 -20.13
N ASP A 129 -8.05 8.66 -18.85
CA ASP A 129 -6.71 8.67 -18.25
C ASP A 129 -5.72 7.77 -19.03
N ASP A 130 -4.62 8.36 -19.51
CA ASP A 130 -3.60 7.67 -20.29
C ASP A 130 -2.71 6.78 -19.43
N LYS A 131 -2.39 5.58 -19.92
CA LYS A 131 -1.49 4.67 -19.21
C LYS A 131 -0.04 5.12 -19.38
N MET A 132 0.68 5.26 -18.27
CA MET A 132 2.08 5.68 -18.20
C MET A 132 3.03 4.55 -17.78
N GLY A 133 2.63 3.29 -18.03
CA GLY A 133 3.40 2.09 -17.75
C GLY A 133 2.94 1.30 -16.53
N ASP A 134 3.47 0.09 -16.39
CA ASP A 134 3.16 -0.83 -15.31
C ASP A 134 4.37 -1.63 -14.83
N ALA A 135 4.32 -2.06 -13.57
CA ALA A 135 5.31 -2.92 -12.94
C ALA A 135 4.61 -3.93 -12.02
N GLU A 136 5.26 -5.07 -11.80
CA GLU A 136 4.81 -6.07 -10.83
C GLU A 136 5.65 -5.98 -9.56
N ILE A 137 4.98 -6.03 -8.41
CA ILE A 137 5.62 -6.05 -7.10
C ILE A 137 5.74 -7.51 -6.65
N ASP A 138 6.97 -8.04 -6.67
CA ASP A 138 7.24 -9.38 -6.16
C ASP A 138 7.44 -9.35 -4.64
N ILE A 139 6.47 -9.91 -3.91
CA ILE A 139 6.49 -10.02 -2.44
C ILE A 139 7.00 -11.39 -1.95
N LYS A 140 7.36 -12.32 -2.85
CA LYS A 140 7.87 -13.63 -2.44
C LYS A 140 9.18 -13.52 -1.65
N PRO A 141 10.18 -12.73 -2.07
CA PRO A 141 11.40 -12.56 -1.28
C PRO A 141 11.13 -12.03 0.13
N TYR A 142 10.16 -11.12 0.24
CA TYR A 142 9.73 -10.52 1.49
C TYR A 142 9.06 -11.54 2.42
N THR A 143 8.07 -12.29 1.91
CA THR A 143 7.33 -13.30 2.69
C THR A 143 8.23 -14.46 3.13
N GLU A 144 9.19 -14.88 2.30
CA GLU A 144 10.23 -15.84 2.71
C GLU A 144 11.07 -15.31 3.87
N SER A 145 11.40 -14.02 3.86
CA SER A 145 12.16 -13.38 4.95
C SER A 145 11.36 -13.32 6.25
N LEU A 146 10.03 -13.17 6.17
CA LEU A 146 9.15 -13.23 7.34
C LEU A 146 9.08 -14.64 7.95
N LYS A 147 9.09 -15.69 7.12
CA LYS A 147 9.05 -17.09 7.57
C LYS A 147 10.32 -17.56 8.25
N MET A 148 11.48 -17.02 7.88
CA MET A 148 12.77 -17.46 8.44
C MET A 148 12.94 -17.13 9.92
N GLY A 149 12.04 -16.36 10.53
CA GLY A 149 12.08 -16.03 11.94
C GLY A 149 13.16 -15.00 12.24
N SER A 150 12.75 -13.84 12.71
CA SER A 150 13.62 -12.69 12.96
C SER A 150 13.90 -12.52 14.45
N GLU A 151 14.13 -13.62 15.16
CA GLU A 151 14.49 -13.57 16.56
C GLU A 151 15.93 -13.08 16.69
N ASN A 152 16.09 -11.85 17.19
CA ASN A 152 17.35 -11.21 17.59
C ASN A 152 18.28 -10.69 16.49
N LEU A 153 17.75 -10.31 15.31
CA LEU A 153 18.58 -9.57 14.34
C LEU A 153 18.85 -8.13 14.80
N PRO A 154 20.09 -7.62 14.64
CA PRO A 154 20.40 -6.24 14.93
C PRO A 154 19.63 -5.30 13.99
N ASN A 155 19.23 -4.14 14.51
CA ASN A 155 18.55 -3.12 13.71
C ASN A 155 19.42 -2.67 12.53
N GLY A 156 18.80 -2.51 11.36
CA GLY A 156 19.49 -2.18 10.12
C GLY A 156 20.12 -3.39 9.41
N CYS A 157 19.96 -4.61 9.93
CA CYS A 157 20.45 -5.81 9.27
C CYS A 157 19.68 -6.06 7.96
N ALA A 158 20.40 -6.20 6.84
CA ALA A 158 19.82 -6.64 5.58
C ALA A 158 19.58 -8.16 5.65
N VAL A 159 18.32 -8.56 5.78
CA VAL A 159 17.88 -9.96 5.87
C VAL A 159 17.94 -10.63 4.51
N LYS A 160 17.63 -9.88 3.45
CA LYS A 160 17.65 -10.38 2.08
C LYS A 160 17.93 -9.26 1.09
N ARG A 161 18.60 -9.63 0.00
CA ARG A 161 18.92 -8.74 -1.13
C ARG A 161 18.37 -9.36 -2.40
N VAL A 162 17.63 -8.58 -3.18
CA VAL A 162 17.04 -8.99 -4.45
C VAL A 162 17.64 -8.13 -5.55
N GLN A 163 18.32 -8.78 -6.48
CA GLN A 163 18.97 -8.11 -7.60
C GLN A 163 18.00 -7.92 -8.77
N PRO A 164 18.14 -6.84 -9.54
CA PRO A 164 17.48 -6.68 -10.84
C PRO A 164 17.71 -7.90 -11.73
N SER A 165 16.65 -8.39 -12.36
CA SER A 165 16.72 -9.54 -13.26
C SER A 165 15.78 -9.38 -14.44
N LYS A 166 15.92 -10.24 -15.46
CA LYS A 166 15.01 -10.25 -16.61
C LYS A 166 13.57 -10.66 -16.26
N THR A 167 13.36 -11.23 -15.08
CA THR A 167 12.06 -11.77 -14.63
C THR A 167 11.38 -10.88 -13.60
N ASN A 168 12.02 -9.81 -13.12
CA ASN A 168 11.44 -8.86 -12.18
C ASN A 168 11.43 -7.44 -12.78
N CYS A 169 10.77 -6.51 -12.08
CA CYS A 169 10.68 -5.11 -12.50
C CYS A 169 11.64 -4.20 -11.71
N LEU A 170 12.64 -4.74 -11.01
CA LEU A 170 13.56 -3.94 -10.22
C LEU A 170 14.55 -3.19 -11.14
N SER A 171 14.72 -1.89 -10.94
CA SER A 171 15.80 -1.10 -11.57
C SER A 171 17.09 -1.11 -10.76
N ASP A 172 16.97 -1.19 -9.43
CA ASP A 172 18.07 -1.21 -8.48
C ASP A 172 17.94 -2.39 -7.51
N GLU A 173 19.01 -2.66 -6.76
CA GLU A 173 19.00 -3.66 -5.69
C GLU A 173 17.93 -3.31 -4.63
N SER A 174 17.08 -4.29 -4.33
CA SER A 174 16.08 -4.18 -3.28
C SER A 174 16.52 -4.94 -2.04
N CYS A 175 16.59 -4.25 -0.90
CA CYS A 175 17.01 -4.82 0.38
C CYS A 175 15.81 -4.96 1.32
N CYS A 176 15.60 -6.17 1.85
CA CYS A 176 14.76 -6.40 3.01
C CYS A 176 15.58 -6.11 4.27
N VAL A 177 15.25 -5.06 5.00
CA VAL A 177 15.96 -4.61 6.20
C VAL A 177 15.12 -4.87 7.44
N TRP A 178 15.74 -5.43 8.47
CA TRP A 178 15.13 -5.61 9.78
C TRP A 178 15.24 -4.33 10.61
N ASN A 179 14.10 -3.77 11.02
CA ASN A 179 14.00 -2.57 11.84
C ASN A 179 12.97 -2.79 12.95
N ASN A 180 13.42 -2.81 14.21
CA ASN A 180 12.58 -2.75 15.41
C ASN A 180 11.39 -3.73 15.40
N GLY A 181 11.65 -5.02 15.13
CA GLY A 181 10.60 -6.03 15.13
C GLY A 181 9.85 -6.19 13.81
N LYS A 182 10.23 -5.47 12.76
CA LYS A 182 9.58 -5.51 11.44
C LYS A 182 10.60 -5.59 10.31
N ILE A 183 10.21 -6.24 9.21
CA ILE A 183 10.97 -6.19 7.95
C ILE A 183 10.39 -5.06 7.11
N VAL A 184 11.26 -4.23 6.54
CA VAL A 184 10.90 -3.21 5.57
C VAL A 184 11.68 -3.49 4.29
N GLN A 185 11.05 -3.40 3.13
CA GLN A 185 11.74 -3.57 1.86
C GLN A 185 11.54 -2.34 0.97
N ASP A 186 12.65 -1.72 0.62
CA ASP A 186 12.69 -0.62 -0.35
C ASP A 186 12.87 -1.18 -1.76
N MET A 187 12.10 -0.67 -2.73
CA MET A 187 12.09 -1.13 -4.10
C MET A 187 12.10 0.08 -5.05
N CYS A 188 12.96 0.02 -6.07
CA CYS A 188 12.89 0.90 -7.22
C CYS A 188 12.40 0.05 -8.41
N LEU A 189 11.22 0.39 -8.95
CA LEU A 189 10.59 -0.37 -10.02
C LEU A 189 10.69 0.38 -11.34
N ARG A 190 11.26 -0.28 -12.35
CA ARG A 190 11.21 0.19 -13.73
C ARG A 190 9.85 -0.11 -14.35
N LEU A 191 9.19 0.92 -14.86
CA LEU A 191 7.92 0.76 -15.55
C LEU A 191 8.14 0.09 -16.91
N ARG A 192 7.28 -0.87 -17.23
CA ARG A 192 7.19 -1.55 -18.52
C ARG A 192 6.10 -0.92 -19.36
N ASN A 193 6.08 -1.24 -20.66
CA ASN A 193 5.10 -0.74 -21.62
C ASN A 193 5.06 0.80 -21.71
N VAL A 194 6.20 1.43 -21.45
CA VAL A 194 6.41 2.87 -21.48
C VAL A 194 7.87 3.15 -21.84
N GLU A 195 8.14 4.29 -22.46
CA GLU A 195 9.47 4.70 -22.91
C GLU A 195 10.42 5.05 -21.76
N ARG A 196 9.89 5.49 -20.62
CA ARG A 196 10.65 5.83 -19.41
C ARG A 196 9.75 5.89 -18.17
N GLY A 197 10.38 5.78 -17.02
CA GLY A 197 9.74 5.98 -15.73
C GLY A 197 10.13 4.91 -14.73
N GLU A 198 10.45 5.35 -13.53
CA GLU A 198 10.70 4.47 -12.39
C GLU A 198 9.83 4.92 -11.21
N VAL A 199 9.43 3.97 -10.36
CA VAL A 199 8.64 4.24 -9.16
C VAL A 199 9.37 3.70 -7.94
N VAL A 200 9.65 4.60 -7.00
CA VAL A 200 10.24 4.25 -5.71
C VAL A 200 9.13 4.00 -4.71
N LEU A 201 9.16 2.82 -4.09
CA LEU A 201 8.20 2.43 -3.08
C LEU A 201 8.86 1.62 -1.96
N GLN A 202 8.15 1.53 -0.85
CA GLN A 202 8.54 0.73 0.30
C GLN A 202 7.38 -0.16 0.71
N ILE A 203 7.65 -1.42 1.04
CA ILE A 203 6.66 -2.37 1.54
C ILE A 203 6.94 -2.80 2.98
N GLU A 204 5.87 -3.01 3.74
CA GLU A 204 5.88 -3.46 5.13
C GLU A 204 4.69 -4.37 5.41
N TRP A 205 4.92 -5.49 6.10
CA TRP A 205 3.89 -6.37 6.64
C TRP A 205 3.32 -5.80 7.93
N ILE A 206 2.00 -5.86 8.06
CA ILE A 206 1.29 -5.58 9.29
C ILE A 206 0.57 -6.87 9.67
N ASP A 207 1.06 -7.49 10.74
CA ASP A 207 0.40 -8.63 11.36
C ASP A 207 -0.93 -8.22 11.98
N LEU A 208 -1.90 -9.13 11.94
CA LEU A 208 -3.20 -8.92 12.56
C LEU A 208 -3.15 -9.39 14.02
N PRO A 209 -3.71 -8.63 14.97
CA PRO A 209 -3.74 -9.06 16.36
C PRO A 209 -4.46 -10.41 16.48
N GLY A 210 -3.77 -11.40 17.04
CA GLY A 210 -4.26 -12.78 17.17
C GLY A 210 -3.88 -13.74 16.03
N ARG A 211 -3.22 -13.28 14.96
CA ARG A 211 -2.64 -14.13 13.90
C ARG A 211 -1.23 -13.65 13.55
N LYS A 212 -0.22 -14.47 13.85
CA LYS A 212 1.08 -14.34 13.19
C LYS A 212 0.96 -15.03 11.83
N ALA A 213 1.07 -14.29 10.74
CA ALA A 213 0.91 -14.80 9.38
C ALA A 213 1.82 -16.00 9.05
N PHE A 214 2.94 -16.11 9.78
CA PHE A 214 4.00 -17.08 9.55
C PHE A 214 4.49 -17.71 10.85
N SER A 215 3.65 -17.83 11.89
CA SER A 215 4.02 -18.71 13.02
C SER A 215 4.10 -20.13 12.53
N ASN A 216 5.27 -20.76 12.70
CA ASN A 216 5.46 -22.18 12.50
C ASN A 216 4.48 -22.92 13.44
N GLU A 217 3.34 -23.37 12.90
CA GLU A 217 2.58 -24.42 13.56
C GLU A 217 3.46 -25.68 13.54
N SER A 218 3.84 -26.09 14.76
CA SER A 218 4.59 -27.31 15.06
C SER A 218 3.61 -28.46 15.26
#